data_AF-A0A7Y3P8I4-F1
#
_entry.id   AF-A0A7Y3P8I4-F1
#
_cell.length_a   1.000
_cell.length_b   1.000
_cell.length_c   1.000
_cell.angle_alpha   90.00
_cell.angle_beta   90.00
_cell.angle_gamma   90.00
#
_symmetry.space_group_name_H-M   'P 1'
#
loop_
_entity.id
_entity.type
_entity.pdbx_description
1 polymer ?
#
loop_
_entity_poly.entity_id
_entity_poly.type
_entity_poly.pdbx_seq_one_letter_code
_entity_poly.pdbx_strand_id
1 'polypeptide(L)'
;MSVFRRRRVHLTTPEEWTPDAGTLLLYEVLDAPGALALAARAPTEPCGLWIEPEVGYPLVLLARDLLTSARIAPLVEVVYGRDEADRLVLEELLNGRAAPEESSLAGLVLPGGAPQPVRVWTSEGADLRRPGAVVPLDDDLSSHS
;
A
#
# COMPACT_ATOMS: atom_id res chain seq x y z
N MET A 1 4.64 9.50 -19.78
CA MET A 1 5.62 9.65 -18.68
C MET A 1 4.87 9.48 -17.38
N SER A 2 5.12 8.43 -16.62
CA SER A 2 4.55 8.29 -15.29
C SER A 2 5.34 9.18 -14.33
N VAL A 3 4.65 10.11 -13.68
CA VAL A 3 5.24 11.00 -12.66
C VAL A 3 5.08 10.30 -11.32
N PHE A 4 6.17 10.05 -10.63
CA PHE A 4 6.17 9.51 -9.28
C PHE A 4 6.46 10.63 -8.30
N ARG A 5 5.68 10.75 -7.24
CA ARG A 5 6.04 11.60 -6.11
C ARG A 5 6.54 10.70 -4.99
N ARG A 6 7.69 11.02 -4.43
CA ARG A 6 8.23 10.32 -3.27
C ARG A 6 7.84 11.12 -2.04
N ARG A 7 7.09 10.53 -1.12
CA ARG A 7 6.77 11.14 0.17
C ARG A 7 7.47 10.34 1.26
N ARG A 8 8.33 11.01 2.00
CA ARG A 8 9.01 10.39 3.12
C ARG A 8 8.07 10.48 4.32
N VAL A 9 7.61 9.35 4.87
CA VAL A 9 6.68 9.34 6.00
C VAL A 9 7.29 8.59 7.19
N HIS A 10 7.31 9.28 8.32
CA HIS A 10 7.77 8.71 9.58
C HIS A 10 6.63 7.93 10.24
N LEU A 11 6.48 6.65 9.88
CA LEU A 11 5.56 5.74 10.57
C LEU A 11 6.15 5.32 11.93
N THR A 12 5.85 6.07 12.98
CA THR A 12 6.16 5.65 14.36
C THR A 12 4.91 5.02 14.99
N THR A 13 4.88 3.69 15.13
CA THR A 13 3.86 3.00 15.96
C THR A 13 4.46 2.62 17.32
N PRO A 14 3.68 2.66 18.43
CA PRO A 14 4.22 2.48 19.77
C PRO A 14 4.47 1.02 20.24
N GLU A 15 3.90 -0.02 19.60
CA GLU A 15 3.88 -1.36 20.26
C GLU A 15 4.82 -2.43 19.70
N GLU A 16 5.29 -2.38 18.46
CA GLU A 16 6.25 -3.38 17.95
C GLU A 16 7.15 -2.79 16.86
N TRP A 17 8.29 -2.24 17.26
CA TRP A 17 9.27 -1.73 16.32
C TRP A 17 10.71 -2.11 16.73
N THR A 18 11.50 -2.69 15.81
CA THR A 18 12.99 -2.61 15.62
C THR A 18 13.48 -3.67 14.60
N PRO A 19 14.46 -3.45 13.69
CA PRO A 19 15.34 -2.31 13.31
C PRO A 19 15.14 -1.78 11.85
N ASP A 20 15.29 -0.50 11.45
CA ASP A 20 15.72 0.72 12.16
C ASP A 20 14.72 1.91 12.07
N ALA A 21 14.61 2.76 13.11
CA ALA A 21 13.43 3.57 13.50
C ALA A 21 13.20 4.81 12.61
N GLY A 22 13.75 4.75 11.41
CA GLY A 22 14.11 5.89 10.60
C GLY A 22 13.40 5.81 9.28
N THR A 23 12.14 6.19 9.30
CA THR A 23 11.40 6.60 8.10
C THR A 23 11.13 5.53 7.03
N LEU A 24 9.85 5.32 6.74
CA LEU A 24 9.44 4.56 5.59
C LEU A 24 9.36 5.48 4.36
N LEU A 25 9.82 4.98 3.22
CA LEU A 25 9.61 5.65 1.94
C LEU A 25 8.24 5.23 1.39
N LEU A 26 7.30 6.17 1.39
CA LEU A 26 6.07 6.04 0.63
C LEU A 26 6.29 6.60 -0.77
N TYR A 27 5.90 5.81 -1.75
CA TYR A 27 5.89 6.26 -3.13
C TYR A 27 4.43 6.50 -3.52
N GLU A 28 4.12 7.74 -3.81
CA GLU A 28 2.84 8.16 -4.34
C GLU A 28 2.78 7.79 -5.81
N VAL A 29 1.86 6.89 -6.11
CA VAL A 29 1.59 6.37 -7.44
C VAL A 29 0.14 6.73 -7.77
N LEU A 30 -0.06 7.32 -8.95
CA LEU A 30 -1.40 7.70 -9.41
C LEU A 30 -2.24 6.49 -9.82
N ASP A 31 -1.59 5.37 -10.13
CA ASP A 31 -2.23 4.17 -10.63
C ASP A 31 -1.40 2.90 -10.32
N ALA A 32 -2.06 1.76 -10.48
CA ALA A 32 -1.45 0.43 -10.35
C ALA A 32 -0.26 0.18 -11.31
N PRO A 33 -0.31 0.59 -12.60
CA PRO A 33 0.86 0.55 -13.49
C PRO A 33 2.08 1.32 -12.95
N GLY A 34 1.86 2.46 -12.29
CA GLY A 34 2.89 3.21 -11.60
C GLY A 34 3.54 2.42 -10.46
N ALA A 35 2.73 1.74 -9.65
CA ALA A 35 3.22 0.83 -8.61
C ALA A 35 4.15 -0.25 -9.18
N LEU A 36 3.74 -0.89 -10.28
CA LEU A 36 4.52 -1.92 -10.95
C LEU A 36 5.83 -1.37 -11.55
N ALA A 37 5.79 -0.20 -12.17
CA ALA A 37 6.97 0.44 -12.74
C ALA A 37 7.98 0.85 -11.65
N LEU A 38 7.51 1.28 -10.49
CA LEU A 38 8.37 1.53 -9.33
C LEU A 38 8.97 0.23 -8.79
N ALA A 39 8.15 -0.81 -8.62
CA ALA A 39 8.61 -2.11 -8.14
C ALA A 39 9.68 -2.71 -9.06
N ALA A 40 9.51 -2.59 -10.38
CA ALA A 40 10.46 -3.07 -11.37
C ALA A 40 11.80 -2.30 -11.36
N ARG A 41 11.83 -1.07 -10.82
CA ARG A 41 13.07 -0.28 -10.63
C ARG A 41 13.80 -0.61 -9.32
N ALA A 42 13.26 -1.56 -8.56
CA ALA A 42 13.85 -2.24 -7.41
C ALA A 42 14.35 -1.31 -6.28
N PRO A 43 13.49 -0.98 -5.30
CA PRO A 43 13.95 -0.86 -3.93
C PRO A 43 14.32 -2.27 -3.42
N THR A 44 15.59 -2.50 -3.06
CA THR A 44 15.98 -3.70 -2.28
C THR A 44 15.50 -3.64 -0.84
N GLU A 45 14.97 -2.49 -0.44
CA GLU A 45 14.52 -2.15 0.91
C GLU A 45 12.99 -2.20 0.99
N PRO A 46 12.42 -2.54 2.16
CA PRO A 46 10.98 -2.47 2.39
C PRO A 46 10.40 -1.12 1.99
N CYS A 47 9.33 -1.13 1.20
CA CYS A 47 8.71 0.08 0.69
C CYS A 47 7.20 0.13 0.98
N GLY A 48 6.64 1.34 0.93
CA GLY A 48 5.21 1.53 0.93
C GLY A 48 4.71 2.26 -0.31
N LEU A 49 3.44 2.04 -0.63
CA LEU A 49 2.75 2.70 -1.73
C LEU A 49 1.63 3.57 -1.19
N TRP A 50 1.50 4.77 -1.72
CA TRP A 50 0.29 5.58 -1.55
C TRP A 50 -0.48 5.54 -2.85
N ILE A 51 -1.73 5.06 -2.78
CA ILE A 51 -2.59 4.91 -3.95
C ILE A 51 -3.96 5.54 -3.72
N GLU A 52 -4.34 6.39 -4.68
CA GLU A 52 -5.65 7.02 -4.76
C GLU A 52 -6.29 6.59 -6.08
N PRO A 53 -6.95 5.41 -6.10
CA PRO A 53 -7.49 4.90 -7.35
C PRO A 53 -8.61 5.80 -7.87
N GLU A 54 -8.78 5.81 -9.20
CA GLU A 54 -9.89 6.52 -9.83
C GLU A 54 -11.25 6.06 -9.27
N VAL A 55 -12.21 6.98 -9.19
CA VAL A 55 -13.55 6.69 -8.70
C VAL A 55 -14.16 5.52 -9.47
N GLY A 56 -14.58 4.49 -8.75
CA GLY A 56 -15.19 3.28 -9.33
C GLY A 56 -14.20 2.21 -9.76
N TYR A 57 -12.89 2.40 -9.54
CA TYR A 57 -11.92 1.34 -9.76
C TYR A 57 -12.16 0.16 -8.79
N PRO A 58 -12.37 -1.07 -9.27
CA PRO A 58 -12.73 -2.20 -8.41
C PRO A 58 -11.61 -2.57 -7.42
N LEU A 59 -11.96 -2.65 -6.14
CA LEU A 59 -11.02 -3.00 -5.05
C LEU A 59 -10.29 -4.33 -5.27
N VAL A 60 -10.97 -5.30 -5.88
CA VAL A 60 -10.42 -6.62 -6.21
C VAL A 60 -9.29 -6.51 -7.25
N LEU A 61 -9.45 -5.65 -8.26
CA LEU A 61 -8.40 -5.40 -9.26
C LEU A 61 -7.22 -4.65 -8.62
N LEU A 62 -7.52 -3.74 -7.69
CA LEU A 62 -6.48 -3.02 -6.94
C LEU A 62 -5.63 -3.98 -6.11
N ALA A 63 -6.29 -4.90 -5.39
CA ALA A 63 -5.62 -5.93 -4.61
C ALA A 63 -4.71 -6.81 -5.49
N ARG A 64 -5.19 -7.25 -6.66
CA ARG A 64 -4.39 -8.03 -7.62
C ARG A 64 -3.12 -7.28 -8.04
N ASP A 65 -3.24 -6.01 -8.36
CA ASP A 65 -2.12 -5.22 -8.87
C ASP A 65 -1.08 -4.93 -7.76
N LEU A 66 -1.56 -4.67 -6.53
CA LEU A 66 -0.71 -4.53 -5.35
C LEU A 66 -0.03 -5.85 -4.96
N LEU A 67 -0.71 -7.00 -5.05
CA LEU A 67 -0.09 -8.32 -4.86
C LEU A 67 1.00 -8.59 -5.90
N THR A 68 0.74 -8.22 -7.15
CA THR A 68 1.74 -8.33 -8.22
C THR A 68 2.96 -7.48 -7.87
N SER A 69 2.74 -6.26 -7.39
CA SER A 69 3.81 -5.36 -6.93
C SER A 69 4.58 -5.93 -5.74
N ALA A 70 3.89 -6.51 -4.75
CA ALA A 70 4.48 -7.14 -3.57
C ALA A 70 5.31 -8.41 -3.89
N ARG A 71 5.11 -9.01 -5.06
CA ARG A 71 5.94 -10.12 -5.56
C ARG A 71 7.19 -9.65 -6.29
N ILE A 72 7.20 -8.40 -6.75
CA ILE A 72 8.33 -7.80 -7.48
C ILE A 72 9.23 -7.00 -6.53
N ALA A 73 8.63 -6.29 -5.57
CA ALA A 73 9.31 -5.49 -4.58
C ALA A 73 8.81 -5.84 -3.16
N PRO A 74 9.63 -5.63 -2.12
CA PRO A 74 9.25 -5.88 -0.73
C PRO A 74 8.26 -4.83 -0.20
N LEU A 75 7.04 -4.83 -0.75
CA LEU A 75 5.93 -3.98 -0.31
C LEU A 75 5.48 -4.41 1.08
N VAL A 76 5.53 -3.50 2.05
CA VAL A 76 5.11 -3.75 3.44
C VAL A 76 3.91 -2.90 3.85
N GLU A 77 3.64 -1.82 3.11
CA GLU A 77 2.75 -0.73 3.55
C GLU A 77 1.97 -0.20 2.36
N VAL A 78 0.66 0.00 2.53
CA VAL A 78 -0.21 0.62 1.54
C VAL A 78 -1.04 1.70 2.23
N VAL A 79 -1.03 2.91 1.70
CA VAL A 79 -2.00 3.95 2.06
C VAL A 79 -3.09 3.94 1.00
N TYR A 80 -4.32 3.70 1.44
CA TYR A 80 -5.51 3.58 0.63
C TYR A 80 -6.62 4.48 1.19
N GLY A 81 -6.96 5.53 0.43
CA GLY A 81 -8.21 6.28 0.56
C GLY A 81 -8.69 6.68 1.98
N ARG A 82 -9.98 7.00 2.08
CA ARG A 82 -10.66 7.40 3.34
C ARG A 82 -11.65 6.38 3.88
N ASP A 83 -11.99 5.36 3.08
CA ASP A 83 -13.02 4.39 3.47
C ASP A 83 -12.39 3.24 4.27
N GLU A 84 -12.75 3.16 5.55
CA GLU A 84 -12.27 2.13 6.47
C GLU A 84 -12.79 0.73 6.10
N ALA A 85 -13.99 0.62 5.51
CA ALA A 85 -14.53 -0.67 5.10
C ALA A 85 -13.74 -1.25 3.93
N ASP A 86 -13.46 -0.42 2.93
CA ASP A 86 -12.64 -0.83 1.78
C ASP A 86 -11.18 -1.09 2.19
N ARG A 87 -10.62 -0.32 3.14
CA ARG A 87 -9.29 -0.56 3.72
C ARG A 87 -9.19 -1.96 4.33
N LEU A 88 -10.18 -2.35 5.14
CA LEU A 88 -10.25 -3.68 5.75
C LEU A 88 -10.29 -4.79 4.70
N VAL A 89 -11.19 -4.66 3.72
CA VAL A 89 -11.32 -5.65 2.64
C VAL A 89 -10.01 -5.78 1.86
N LEU A 90 -9.36 -4.65 1.57
CA LEU A 90 -8.07 -4.64 0.89
C LEU A 90 -6.98 -5.35 1.71
N GLU A 91 -6.89 -5.06 3.01
CA GLU A 91 -5.91 -5.71 3.89
C GLU A 91 -6.12 -7.23 3.97
N GLU A 92 -7.37 -7.68 4.07
CA GLU A 92 -7.70 -9.10 4.05
C GLU A 92 -7.33 -9.78 2.71
N LEU A 93 -7.57 -9.11 1.58
CA LEU A 93 -7.21 -9.62 0.25
C LEU A 93 -5.68 -9.70 0.07
N LEU A 94 -4.95 -8.65 0.45
CA LEU A 94 -3.49 -8.60 0.33
C LEU A 94 -2.80 -9.64 1.21
N ASN A 95 -3.34 -9.94 2.38
CA ASN A 95 -2.78 -10.93 3.29
C ASN A 95 -3.36 -12.35 3.10
N GLY A 96 -4.19 -12.55 2.06
CA GLY A 96 -4.78 -13.86 1.73
C GLY A 96 -5.72 -14.40 2.81
N ARG A 97 -6.29 -13.52 3.64
CA ARG A 97 -7.24 -13.87 4.70
C ARG A 97 -8.70 -13.83 4.23
N ALA A 98 -8.98 -13.07 3.16
CA ALA A 98 -10.23 -13.17 2.41
C ALA A 98 -10.04 -14.15 1.23
N ALA A 99 -10.78 -15.25 1.24
CA ALA A 99 -10.83 -16.15 0.09
C ALA A 99 -11.68 -15.50 -1.01
N PRO A 100 -11.16 -15.31 -2.23
CA PRO A 100 -12.00 -14.93 -3.35
C PRO A 100 -13.03 -16.02 -3.61
N GLU A 101 -14.33 -15.70 -3.67
CA GLU A 101 -15.34 -16.65 -4.14
C GLU A 101 -14.97 -17.08 -5.56
N GLU A 102 -14.81 -18.39 -5.80
CA GLU A 102 -14.24 -19.01 -7.02
C GLU A 102 -14.95 -18.60 -8.33
N SER A 103 -16.15 -18.05 -8.24
CA SER A 103 -17.01 -17.64 -9.37
C SER A 103 -17.14 -16.12 -9.54
N SER A 104 -16.44 -15.32 -8.74
CA SER A 104 -16.46 -13.85 -8.82
C SER A 104 -15.20 -13.31 -9.50
N LEU A 105 -15.19 -12.02 -9.87
CA LEU A 105 -13.98 -11.29 -10.29
C LEU A 105 -12.81 -11.47 -9.32
N ALA A 106 -13.06 -11.93 -8.09
CA ALA A 106 -12.06 -12.28 -7.10
C ALA A 106 -11.14 -13.46 -7.53
N GLY A 107 -11.56 -14.32 -8.47
CA GLY A 107 -10.69 -15.31 -9.12
C GLY A 107 -9.57 -14.70 -10.00
N LEU A 108 -9.60 -13.38 -10.24
CA LEU A 108 -8.50 -12.64 -10.87
C LEU A 108 -7.38 -12.27 -9.88
N VAL A 109 -7.63 -12.38 -8.57
CA VAL A 109 -6.62 -12.15 -7.54
C VAL A 109 -5.62 -13.31 -7.59
N LEU A 110 -4.32 -12.98 -7.60
CA LEU A 110 -3.27 -13.98 -7.61
C LEU A 110 -3.48 -14.96 -6.44
N PRO A 111 -3.31 -16.28 -6.63
CA PRO A 111 -3.52 -17.23 -5.55
C PRO A 111 -2.55 -16.94 -4.39
N GLY A 112 -3.09 -16.88 -3.17
CA GLY A 112 -2.36 -16.58 -1.93
C GLY A 112 -2.20 -15.09 -1.63
N GLY A 113 -1.66 -14.78 -0.45
CA GLY A 113 -1.34 -13.42 -0.04
C GLY A 113 -0.01 -12.90 -0.59
N ALA A 114 0.33 -11.67 -0.20
CA ALA A 114 1.65 -11.10 -0.40
C ALA A 114 2.73 -11.99 0.26
N PRO A 115 3.97 -12.03 -0.29
CA PRO A 115 5.06 -12.82 0.28
C PRO A 115 5.39 -12.46 1.74
N GLN A 116 5.03 -11.26 2.16
CA GLN A 116 5.21 -10.71 3.50
C GLN A 116 3.95 -9.93 3.89
N PRO A 117 3.64 -9.79 5.19
CA PRO A 117 2.45 -9.06 5.64
C PRO A 117 2.44 -7.62 5.12
N VAL A 118 1.32 -7.20 4.55
CA VAL A 118 1.10 -5.83 4.09
C VAL A 118 0.12 -5.13 5.04
N ARG A 119 0.55 -4.02 5.61
CA ARG A 119 -0.28 -3.14 6.43
C ARG A 119 -0.98 -2.13 5.54
N VAL A 120 -2.30 -1.93 5.75
CA VAL A 120 -3.09 -0.95 4.98
C VAL A 120 -3.60 0.16 5.89
N TRP A 121 -3.34 1.40 5.50
CA TRP A 121 -3.72 2.63 6.20
C TRP A 121 -4.78 3.40 5.41
N THR A 122 -5.66 4.11 6.09
CA THR A 122 -6.43 5.22 5.52
C THR A 122 -5.70 6.55 5.71
N SER A 123 -5.94 7.51 4.82
CA SER A 123 -5.44 8.88 4.93
C SER A 123 -6.58 9.84 5.26
N GLU A 124 -6.56 10.44 6.45
CA GLU A 124 -7.57 11.37 6.93
C GLU A 124 -6.92 12.71 7.29
N GLY A 125 -6.94 13.66 6.35
CA GLY A 125 -6.35 14.97 6.54
C GLY A 125 -4.83 14.89 6.67
N ALA A 126 -4.31 15.17 7.87
CA ALA A 126 -2.89 15.11 8.19
C ALA A 126 -2.50 13.79 8.89
N ASP A 127 -3.40 12.83 9.00
CA ASP A 127 -3.16 11.57 9.72
C ASP A 127 -3.23 10.35 8.79
N LEU A 128 -2.38 9.37 9.04
CA LEU A 128 -2.57 7.99 8.62
C LEU A 128 -3.20 7.19 9.76
N ARG A 129 -4.23 6.42 9.43
CA ARG A 129 -5.04 5.70 10.43
C ARG A 129 -5.14 4.22 10.10
N ARG A 130 -5.11 3.41 11.16
CA ARG A 130 -5.48 2.00 11.17
C ARG A 130 -5.99 1.63 12.56
N PRO A 131 -6.63 0.47 12.75
CA PRO A 131 -6.99 -0.01 14.08
C PRO A 131 -5.77 -0.05 15.02
N GLY A 132 -5.86 0.69 16.13
CA GLY A 132 -4.82 0.75 17.16
C GLY A 132 -3.60 1.62 16.84
N ALA A 133 -3.56 2.35 15.71
CA ALA A 133 -2.48 3.29 15.44
C ALA A 133 -2.92 4.50 14.60
N VAL A 134 -2.40 5.68 14.98
CA VAL A 134 -2.53 6.94 14.26
C VAL A 134 -1.14 7.53 14.11
N VAL A 135 -0.78 7.93 12.89
CA VAL A 135 0.53 8.52 12.59
C VAL A 135 0.32 9.86 11.89
N PRO A 136 0.89 10.97 12.40
CA PRO A 136 0.84 12.23 11.69
C PRO A 136 1.72 12.19 10.43
N LEU A 137 1.25 12.81 9.35
CA LEU A 137 1.99 13.00 8.12
C LEU A 137 2.91 14.21 8.27
N ASP A 138 4.22 13.98 8.31
CA ASP A 138 5.18 15.06 8.10
C ASP A 138 5.13 15.48 6.63
N ASP A 139 4.88 16.77 6.40
CA ASP A 139 4.70 17.36 5.06
C ASP A 139 6.01 17.57 4.29
N ASP A 140 7.02 16.73 4.52
CA ASP A 140 8.34 16.86 3.90
C ASP A 140 8.35 16.21 2.50
N LEU A 141 7.71 16.89 1.54
CA LEU A 141 7.66 16.49 0.13
C LEU A 141 9.00 16.76 -0.56
N SER A 142 9.94 15.83 -0.44
CA SER A 142 11.16 15.82 -1.26
C SER A 142 10.84 15.39 -2.69
N SER A 143 10.64 16.35 -3.60
CA SER A 143 10.45 16.07 -5.02
C SER A 143 11.76 15.64 -5.67
N HIS A 144 11.83 14.39 -6.16
CA HIS A 144 12.94 13.93 -7.00
C HIS A 144 12.45 13.80 -8.45
N SER A 145 13.12 14.54 -9.36
CA SER A 145 12.90 14.49 -10.82
C SER A 145 13.75 13.41 -11.49
#